data_AF-A0A7X1ZKG3-F1
#
_entry.id   AF-A0A7X1ZKG3-F1
#
_cell.length_a   1.000
_cell.length_b   1.000
_cell.length_c   1.000
_cell.angle_alpha   90.00
_cell.angle_beta   90.00
_cell.angle_gamma   90.00
#
_symmetry.space_group_name_H-M   'P 1'
#
loop_
_entity.id
_entity.type
_entity.pdbx_description
1 polymer ?
#
loop_
_entity_poly.entity_id
_entity_poly.type
_entity_poly.pdbx_seq_one_letter_code
_entity_poly.pdbx_strand_id
1 'polypeptide(L)'
;MGEKMKKTILSIAVLLFIFFSVIEAGDTTMDEKEMFSLEGLGNIYLSQEAKELLKQNGFVVTPGDKDEIYDVYAECKEYNQPIFVTTDAVLHASHIFFDYILRILEIEKLYDIAVKLTDRMLDLSIKQHNEAKDAEVKEAARLNIGFFAVARKEFNPEYEVGFGLANTVEKEISSIESHAGLEFRELLIYVENPNLMMTPYAYEDYSQYVPRGHYTRNEKFKRYFKALMWYGRIDFKLKPG
;
A
#
# COMPACT_ATOMS: atom_id res chain seq x y z
N MET A 1 20.86 37.31 -29.89
CA MET A 1 20.42 37.34 -28.49
C MET A 1 21.10 38.53 -27.81
N GLY A 2 20.37 39.65 -27.66
CA GLY A 2 20.93 41.00 -27.57
C GLY A 2 21.52 41.38 -26.21
N GLU A 3 22.39 42.39 -26.21
CA GLU A 3 23.06 42.98 -25.04
C GLU A 3 22.15 43.20 -23.82
N LYS A 4 20.87 43.54 -24.04
CA LYS A 4 19.87 43.67 -22.97
C LYS A 4 19.70 42.38 -22.17
N MET A 5 19.67 41.21 -22.81
CA MET A 5 19.51 39.92 -22.14
C MET A 5 20.74 39.55 -21.31
N LYS A 6 21.95 39.91 -21.79
CA LYS A 6 23.19 39.73 -21.01
C LYS A 6 23.22 40.63 -19.77
N LYS A 7 22.75 41.89 -19.86
CA LYS A 7 22.66 42.80 -18.71
C LYS A 7 21.62 42.35 -17.67
N THR A 8 20.51 41.75 -18.11
CA THR A 8 19.50 41.20 -17.19
C THR A 8 20.02 39.95 -16.48
N ILE A 9 20.68 39.03 -17.19
CA ILE A 9 21.29 37.83 -16.58
C ILE A 9 22.40 38.23 -15.61
N LEU A 10 23.22 39.22 -15.96
CA LEU A 10 24.28 39.73 -15.09
C LEU A 10 23.71 40.41 -13.83
N SER A 11 22.61 41.16 -13.95
CA SER A 11 21.95 41.77 -12.79
C SER A 11 21.32 40.74 -11.87
N ILE A 12 20.70 39.68 -12.43
CA ILE A 12 20.14 38.57 -11.64
C ILE A 12 21.24 37.77 -10.95
N ALA A 13 22.36 37.52 -11.64
CA ALA A 13 23.52 36.84 -11.06
C ALA A 13 24.14 37.65 -9.91
N VAL A 14 24.27 38.98 -10.06
CA VAL A 14 24.77 39.86 -9.00
C VAL A 14 23.79 39.95 -7.82
N LEU A 15 22.47 39.99 -8.07
CA LEU A 15 21.47 39.96 -7.02
C LEU A 15 21.46 38.63 -6.25
N LEU A 16 21.61 37.50 -6.94
CA LEU A 16 21.76 36.18 -6.29
C LEU A 16 23.06 36.09 -5.51
N PHE A 17 24.16 36.64 -6.03
CA PHE A 17 25.44 36.65 -5.32
C PHE A 17 25.38 37.49 -4.04
N ILE A 18 24.69 38.64 -4.08
CA ILE A 18 24.46 39.48 -2.90
C ILE A 18 23.50 38.79 -1.91
N PHE A 19 22.45 38.12 -2.39
CA PHE A 19 21.55 37.33 -1.53
C PHE A 19 22.28 36.16 -0.85
N PHE A 20 23.25 35.53 -1.51
CA PHE A 20 24.06 34.47 -0.93
C PHE A 20 25.22 34.98 -0.07
N SER A 21 25.71 36.21 -0.30
CA SER A 21 26.80 36.81 0.50
C SER A 21 26.31 37.63 1.70
N VAL A 22 25.00 37.85 1.83
CA VAL A 22 24.35 38.46 3.01
C VAL A 22 23.73 37.39 3.92
N ILE A 23 24.03 36.11 3.68
CA ILE A 23 24.08 35.17 4.80
C ILE A 23 25.25 35.66 5.65
N GLU A 24 24.94 36.41 6.70
CA GLU A 24 25.84 36.51 7.84
C GLU A 24 26.24 35.07 8.16
N ALA A 25 27.47 34.72 7.79
CA ALA A 25 28.22 33.75 8.54
C ALA A 25 28.29 34.36 9.95
N GLY A 26 27.26 34.08 10.74
CA GLY A 26 27.30 34.23 12.18
C GLY A 26 28.53 33.46 12.59
N ASP A 27 29.60 34.19 12.86
CA ASP A 27 30.77 33.67 13.50
C ASP A 27 30.36 33.35 14.94
N THR A 28 29.73 32.19 15.11
CA THR A 28 29.73 31.50 16.39
C THR A 28 30.76 30.39 16.25
N THR A 29 32.02 30.78 16.39
CA THR A 29 33.01 29.91 17.01
C THR A 29 32.53 29.57 18.42
N MET A 30 31.66 28.57 18.53
CA MET A 30 31.46 27.84 19.77
C MET A 30 32.40 26.63 19.71
N ASP A 31 33.67 26.89 19.99
CA ASP A 31 34.70 25.89 20.27
C ASP A 31 34.61 25.43 21.73
N GLU A 32 33.40 25.16 22.19
CA GLU A 32 33.15 24.39 23.39
C GLU A 32 32.10 23.35 23.03
N LYS A 33 32.31 22.12 23.50
CA LYS A 33 31.32 21.06 23.52
C LYS A 33 30.22 21.48 24.50
N GLU A 34 29.47 22.55 24.18
CA GLU A 34 28.44 23.10 25.02
C GLU A 34 27.35 22.05 25.15
N MET A 35 27.35 21.38 26.30
CA MET A 35 26.31 20.45 26.66
C MET A 35 25.07 21.26 26.99
N PHE A 36 23.95 20.91 26.36
CA PHE A 36 22.67 21.55 26.65
C PHE A 36 22.35 21.40 28.15
N SER A 37 22.05 22.51 28.80
CA SER A 37 21.63 22.50 30.21
C SER A 37 20.30 21.76 30.32
N LEU A 38 20.20 20.88 31.32
CA LEU A 38 18.94 20.21 31.67
C LEU A 38 18.17 20.98 32.76
N GLU A 39 18.61 22.20 33.12
CA GLU A 39 17.87 23.05 34.05
C GLU A 39 16.49 23.40 33.47
N GLY A 40 15.44 23.15 34.25
CA GLY A 40 14.06 23.37 33.80
C GLY A 40 13.43 22.17 33.09
N LEU A 41 14.11 21.03 32.95
CA LEU A 41 13.40 19.76 32.77
C LEU A 41 12.55 19.55 34.02
N GLY A 42 11.23 19.74 33.88
CA GLY A 42 10.25 19.51 34.93
C GLY A 42 10.14 18.03 35.32
N ASN A 43 8.94 17.56 35.64
CA ASN A 43 8.69 16.17 36.03
C ASN A 43 8.71 15.19 34.83
N ILE A 44 9.62 15.35 33.87
CA ILE A 44 9.76 14.45 32.72
C ILE A 44 10.68 13.30 33.12
N TYR A 45 10.15 12.08 33.14
CA TYR A 45 10.94 10.89 33.43
C TYR A 45 11.68 10.43 32.17
N LEU A 46 13.01 10.54 32.19
CA LEU A 46 13.92 10.06 31.14
C LEU A 46 14.94 9.10 31.74
N SER A 47 15.32 8.05 31.00
CA SER A 47 16.42 7.17 31.38
C SER A 47 17.74 7.96 31.46
N GLN A 48 18.74 7.37 32.13
CA GLN A 48 20.04 8.01 32.24
C GLN A 48 20.71 8.16 30.86
N GLU A 49 20.60 7.15 29.99
CA GLU A 49 21.11 7.26 28.61
C GLU A 49 20.39 8.36 27.84
N ALA A 50 19.06 8.47 27.98
CA ALA A 50 18.28 9.49 27.30
C ALA A 50 18.68 10.92 27.73
N LYS A 51 19.00 11.12 29.01
CA LYS A 51 19.51 12.41 29.52
C LYS A 51 20.88 12.75 28.95
N GLU A 52 21.77 11.77 28.82
CA GLU A 52 23.10 11.97 28.24
C GLU A 52 23.00 12.34 26.76
N LEU A 53 22.16 11.65 25.99
CA LEU A 53 21.86 11.98 24.60
C LEU A 53 21.23 13.38 24.47
N LEU A 54 20.32 13.75 25.36
CA LEU A 54 19.70 15.06 25.36
C LEU A 54 20.71 16.18 25.60
N LYS A 55 21.65 15.99 26.55
CA LYS A 55 22.74 16.95 26.80
C LYS A 55 23.67 17.11 25.59
N GLN A 56 23.94 16.03 24.86
CA GLN A 56 24.84 16.05 23.73
C GLN A 56 24.19 16.61 22.45
N ASN A 57 22.93 16.25 22.20
CA ASN A 57 22.28 16.47 20.91
C ASN A 57 21.23 17.58 20.94
N GLY A 58 20.77 18.01 22.13
CA GLY A 58 19.67 18.96 22.29
C GLY A 58 18.28 18.35 22.03
N PHE A 59 18.21 17.09 21.63
CA PHE A 59 16.99 16.30 21.54
C PHE A 59 17.28 14.83 21.86
N VAL A 60 16.24 14.09 22.23
CA VAL A 60 16.28 12.64 22.40
C VAL A 60 14.95 12.03 21.94
N VAL A 61 15.01 10.85 21.34
CA VAL A 61 13.83 10.08 20.96
C VAL A 61 13.71 8.91 21.94
N THR A 62 12.57 8.81 22.61
CA THR A 62 12.24 7.70 23.50
C THR A 62 11.09 6.89 22.92
N PRO A 63 11.02 5.58 23.20
CA PRO A 63 9.85 4.79 22.83
C PRO A 63 8.57 5.41 23.40
N GLY A 64 7.56 5.58 22.55
CA GLY A 64 6.20 5.95 22.96
C GLY A 64 5.34 4.71 23.20
N ASP A 65 4.36 4.83 24.09
CA ASP A 65 3.41 3.78 24.46
C ASP A 65 1.97 4.09 24.00
N LYS A 66 1.75 5.25 23.38
CA LYS A 66 0.43 5.71 22.93
C LYS A 66 0.13 5.25 21.51
N ASP A 67 -1.14 4.92 21.27
CA ASP A 67 -1.64 4.51 19.96
C ASP A 67 -1.87 5.71 19.03
N GLU A 68 -2.31 6.84 19.58
CA GLU A 68 -2.62 8.06 18.83
C GLU A 68 -1.78 9.26 19.27
N ILE A 69 -1.51 10.17 18.32
CA ILE A 69 -0.78 11.43 18.62
C ILE A 69 -1.56 12.29 19.63
N TYR A 70 -2.89 12.23 19.61
CA TYR A 70 -3.73 12.96 20.55
C TYR A 70 -3.46 12.57 22.00
N ASP A 71 -3.26 11.27 22.27
CA ASP A 71 -3.02 10.77 23.62
C ASP A 71 -1.72 11.32 24.21
N VAL A 72 -0.68 11.46 23.37
CA VAL A 72 0.59 12.08 23.76
C VAL A 72 0.36 13.54 24.18
N TYR A 73 -0.41 14.30 23.41
CA TYR A 73 -0.69 15.71 23.74
C TYR A 73 -1.58 15.86 24.96
N ALA A 74 -2.56 14.97 25.15
CA ALA A 74 -3.41 14.97 26.34
C ALA A 74 -2.58 14.70 27.61
N GLU A 75 -1.67 13.72 27.55
CA GLU A 75 -0.76 13.38 28.65
C GLU A 75 0.21 14.52 28.97
N CYS A 76 0.85 15.11 27.95
CA CYS A 76 1.72 16.27 28.17
C CYS A 76 0.95 17.44 28.81
N LYS A 77 -0.31 17.66 28.41
CA LYS A 77 -1.16 18.70 29.00
C LYS A 77 -1.48 18.40 30.47
N GLU A 78 -1.79 17.15 30.80
CA GLU A 78 -2.06 16.72 32.18
C GLU A 78 -0.84 16.93 33.10
N TYR A 79 0.36 16.59 32.61
CA TYR A 79 1.60 16.77 33.36
C TYR A 79 2.24 18.17 33.22
N ASN A 80 1.52 19.12 32.59
CA ASN A 80 1.98 20.49 32.37
C ASN A 80 3.36 20.55 31.67
N GLN A 81 3.60 19.63 30.74
CA GLN A 81 4.78 19.56 29.88
C GLN A 81 4.57 20.42 28.62
N PRO A 82 5.60 21.11 28.11
CA PRO A 82 5.49 21.85 26.85
C PRO A 82 5.15 20.94 25.67
N ILE A 83 4.17 21.33 24.87
CA ILE A 83 3.71 20.58 23.69
C ILE A 83 4.19 21.28 22.42
N PHE A 84 4.86 20.54 21.56
CA PHE A 84 5.17 20.96 20.19
C PHE A 84 4.25 20.20 19.22
N VAL A 85 3.29 20.92 18.63
CA VAL A 85 2.34 20.34 17.68
C VAL A 85 2.94 20.36 16.27
N THR A 86 3.05 19.19 15.64
CA THR A 86 3.54 19.05 14.27
C THR A 86 2.38 18.85 13.30
N THR A 87 2.68 18.89 12.00
CA THR A 87 1.71 18.55 10.94
C THR A 87 1.22 17.11 11.02
N ASP A 88 1.96 16.22 11.70
CA ASP A 88 1.63 14.80 11.81
C ASP A 88 0.30 14.58 12.54
N ALA A 89 -0.08 15.47 13.46
CA ALA A 89 -1.38 15.40 14.13
C ALA A 89 -2.54 15.47 13.13
N VAL A 90 -2.44 16.36 12.14
CA VAL A 90 -3.45 16.51 11.09
C VAL A 90 -3.38 15.35 10.10
N LEU A 91 -2.18 14.90 9.73
CA LEU A 91 -1.99 13.75 8.83
C LEU A 91 -2.53 12.45 9.44
N HIS A 92 -2.29 12.23 10.73
CA HIS A 92 -2.78 11.07 11.48
C HIS A 92 -4.31 11.05 11.55
N ALA A 93 -4.93 12.18 11.92
CA ALA A 93 -6.39 12.31 11.93
C ALA A 93 -6.98 12.08 10.52
N SER A 94 -6.33 12.61 9.48
CA SER A 94 -6.74 12.42 8.08
C SER A 94 -6.64 10.95 7.66
N HIS A 95 -5.58 10.25 8.08
CA HIS A 95 -5.38 8.83 7.81
C HIS A 95 -6.46 7.96 8.46
N ILE A 96 -6.77 8.18 9.74
CA ILE A 96 -7.85 7.48 10.45
C ILE A 96 -9.20 7.72 9.76
N PHE A 97 -9.48 8.98 9.43
CA PHE A 97 -10.73 9.35 8.75
C PHE A 97 -10.86 8.66 7.39
N PHE A 98 -9.79 8.66 6.60
CA PHE A 98 -9.76 8.00 5.30
C PHE A 98 -9.95 6.48 5.42
N ASP A 99 -9.23 5.81 6.32
CA ASP A 99 -9.40 4.37 6.59
C ASP A 99 -10.85 4.06 6.95
N TYR A 100 -11.45 4.85 7.84
CA TYR A 100 -12.82 4.65 8.30
C TYR A 100 -13.83 4.79 7.15
N ILE A 101 -13.70 5.82 6.31
CA ILE A 101 -14.57 6.00 5.14
C ILE A 101 -14.39 4.84 4.16
N LEU A 102 -13.15 4.47 3.85
CA LEU A 102 -12.85 3.43 2.89
C LEU A 102 -13.49 2.10 3.32
N ARG A 103 -13.37 1.75 4.60
CA ARG A 103 -13.96 0.54 5.17
C ARG A 103 -15.48 0.51 5.07
N ILE A 104 -16.14 1.64 5.37
CA ILE A 104 -17.59 1.76 5.22
C ILE A 104 -17.96 1.57 3.76
N LEU A 105 -17.30 2.29 2.85
CA LEU A 105 -17.57 2.21 1.43
C LEU A 105 -17.38 0.79 0.88
N GLU A 106 -16.30 0.13 1.26
CA GLU A 106 -15.96 -1.23 0.85
C GLU A 106 -17.05 -2.22 1.26
N ILE A 107 -17.47 -2.21 2.53
CA ILE A 107 -18.40 -3.21 3.06
C ILE A 107 -19.86 -2.92 2.73
N GLU A 108 -20.26 -1.65 2.77
CA GLU A 108 -21.66 -1.24 2.60
C GLU A 108 -22.05 -1.07 1.13
N LYS A 109 -21.07 -0.93 0.23
CA LYS A 109 -21.32 -0.69 -1.20
C LYS A 109 -20.48 -1.58 -2.12
N LEU A 110 -19.15 -1.48 -2.04
CA LEU A 110 -18.30 -2.07 -3.09
C LEU A 110 -18.30 -3.60 -3.05
N TYR A 111 -18.45 -4.22 -1.89
CA TYR A 111 -18.52 -5.68 -1.74
C TYR A 111 -19.62 -6.27 -2.61
N ASP A 112 -20.86 -5.80 -2.43
CA ASP A 112 -22.01 -6.33 -3.16
C ASP A 112 -21.94 -6.00 -4.65
N ILE A 113 -21.33 -4.86 -5.01
CA ILE A 113 -21.06 -4.49 -6.40
C ILE A 113 -20.05 -5.46 -7.02
N ALA A 114 -18.97 -5.79 -6.31
CA ALA A 114 -17.94 -6.73 -6.77
C ALA A 114 -18.54 -8.12 -6.98
N VAL A 115 -19.34 -8.62 -6.03
CA VAL A 115 -20.06 -9.91 -6.18
C VAL A 115 -20.97 -9.89 -7.42
N LYS A 116 -21.76 -8.83 -7.61
CA LYS A 116 -22.63 -8.69 -8.79
C LYS A 116 -21.84 -8.62 -10.10
N LEU A 117 -20.71 -7.93 -10.11
CA LEU A 117 -19.82 -7.87 -11.26
C LEU A 117 -19.29 -9.27 -11.58
N THR A 118 -18.78 -10.00 -10.59
CA THR A 118 -18.30 -11.37 -10.74
C THR A 118 -19.37 -12.26 -11.34
N ASP A 119 -20.60 -12.23 -10.80
CA ASP A 119 -21.71 -13.05 -11.28
C ASP A 119 -22.09 -12.73 -12.72
N ARG A 120 -22.20 -11.45 -13.05
CA ARG A 120 -22.53 -11.03 -14.43
C ARG A 120 -21.45 -11.39 -15.42
N MET A 121 -20.18 -11.21 -15.06
CA MET A 121 -19.07 -11.54 -15.95
C MET A 121 -18.93 -13.05 -16.15
N LEU A 122 -19.20 -13.84 -15.12
CA LEU A 122 -19.25 -15.29 -15.19
C LEU A 122 -20.39 -15.76 -16.11
N ASP A 123 -21.61 -15.24 -15.93
CA ASP A 123 -22.77 -15.54 -16.81
C ASP A 123 -22.46 -15.21 -18.28
N LEU A 124 -21.87 -14.04 -18.53
CA LEU A 124 -21.50 -13.61 -19.88
C LEU A 124 -20.41 -14.50 -20.49
N SER A 125 -19.42 -14.91 -19.69
CA SER A 125 -18.35 -15.80 -20.14
C SER A 125 -18.89 -17.19 -20.49
N ILE A 126 -19.83 -17.71 -19.69
CA ILE A 126 -20.54 -18.97 -19.98
C ILE A 126 -21.33 -18.85 -21.28
N LYS A 127 -22.07 -17.75 -21.47
CA LYS A 127 -22.82 -17.50 -22.70
C LYS A 127 -21.90 -17.45 -23.92
N GLN A 128 -20.80 -16.71 -23.84
CA GLN A 128 -19.79 -16.63 -24.91
C GLN A 128 -19.19 -17.99 -25.24
N HIS A 129 -18.86 -18.81 -24.23
CA HIS A 129 -18.36 -20.17 -24.43
C HIS A 129 -19.36 -21.07 -25.16
N ASN A 130 -20.65 -20.97 -24.83
CA ASN A 130 -21.70 -21.78 -25.44
C ASN A 130 -22.02 -21.33 -26.88
N GLU A 131 -21.94 -20.03 -27.17
CA GLU A 131 -22.23 -19.47 -28.50
C GLU A 131 -21.02 -19.50 -29.45
N ALA A 132 -19.80 -19.61 -28.92
CA ALA A 132 -18.58 -19.63 -29.71
C ALA A 132 -18.53 -20.88 -30.62
N LYS A 133 -18.32 -20.62 -31.92
CA LYS A 133 -18.13 -21.65 -32.95
C LYS A 133 -16.66 -21.97 -33.18
N ASP A 134 -15.81 -20.96 -33.04
CA ASP A 134 -14.37 -21.10 -33.16
C ASP A 134 -13.79 -21.74 -31.90
N ALA A 135 -12.88 -22.69 -32.07
CA ALA A 135 -12.33 -23.47 -30.97
C ALA A 135 -11.45 -22.63 -30.03
N GLU A 136 -10.65 -21.70 -30.58
CA GLU A 136 -9.78 -20.84 -29.78
C GLU A 136 -10.60 -19.83 -28.98
N VAL A 137 -11.60 -19.21 -29.60
CA VAL A 137 -12.53 -18.30 -28.90
C VAL A 137 -13.30 -19.04 -27.80
N LYS A 138 -13.72 -20.28 -28.07
CA LYS A 138 -14.42 -21.11 -27.09
C LYS A 138 -13.53 -21.42 -25.89
N GLU A 139 -12.26 -21.73 -26.12
CA GLU A 139 -11.31 -21.99 -25.06
C GLU A 139 -10.95 -20.73 -24.26
N ALA A 140 -10.74 -19.59 -24.93
CA ALA A 140 -10.54 -18.31 -24.26
C ALA A 140 -11.74 -17.93 -23.36
N ALA A 141 -12.97 -18.14 -23.84
CA ALA A 141 -14.16 -17.96 -23.02
C ALA A 141 -14.22 -18.94 -21.84
N ARG A 142 -13.74 -20.18 -22.02
CA ARG A 142 -13.61 -21.16 -20.92
C ARG A 142 -12.63 -20.66 -19.86
N LEU A 143 -11.51 -20.09 -20.25
CA LEU A 143 -10.55 -19.52 -19.31
C LEU A 143 -11.08 -18.28 -18.58
N ASN A 144 -11.90 -17.46 -19.25
CA ASN A 144 -12.62 -16.36 -18.58
C ASN A 144 -13.57 -16.89 -17.50
N ILE A 145 -14.27 -18.00 -17.75
CA ILE A 145 -15.09 -18.67 -16.71
C ILE A 145 -14.21 -19.03 -15.51
N GLY A 146 -13.03 -19.61 -15.73
CA GLY A 146 -12.08 -19.94 -14.67
C GLY A 146 -11.62 -18.72 -13.87
N PHE A 147 -11.24 -17.64 -14.57
CA PHE A 147 -10.84 -16.38 -13.96
C PHE A 147 -11.91 -15.79 -13.04
N PHE A 148 -13.17 -15.75 -13.48
CA PHE A 148 -14.27 -15.25 -12.65
C PHE A 148 -14.71 -16.27 -11.58
N ALA A 149 -14.52 -17.57 -11.83
CA ALA A 149 -14.82 -18.62 -10.86
C ALA A 149 -13.89 -18.57 -9.64
N VAL A 150 -12.60 -18.23 -9.80
CA VAL A 150 -11.67 -18.00 -8.67
C VAL A 150 -12.23 -16.91 -7.75
N ALA A 151 -12.51 -15.73 -8.29
CA ALA A 151 -13.10 -14.64 -7.51
C ALA A 151 -14.48 -15.00 -6.92
N ARG A 152 -15.30 -15.78 -7.64
CA ARG A 152 -16.60 -16.24 -7.13
C ARG A 152 -16.42 -17.17 -5.93
N LYS A 153 -15.42 -18.04 -5.96
CA LYS A 153 -15.07 -18.97 -4.87
C LYS A 153 -14.54 -18.23 -3.64
N GLU A 154 -13.78 -17.15 -3.84
CA GLU A 154 -13.38 -16.23 -2.76
C GLU A 154 -14.59 -15.61 -2.05
N PHE A 155 -15.58 -15.12 -2.80
CA PHE A 155 -16.80 -14.56 -2.20
C PHE A 155 -17.69 -15.65 -1.57
N ASN A 156 -17.81 -16.80 -2.24
CA ASN A 156 -18.64 -17.93 -1.83
C ASN A 156 -17.85 -19.26 -1.92
N PRO A 157 -17.26 -19.75 -0.81
CA PRO A 157 -16.50 -20.99 -0.78
C PRO A 157 -17.30 -22.24 -1.19
N GLU A 158 -18.63 -22.20 -1.09
CA GLU A 158 -19.51 -23.32 -1.48
C GLU A 158 -19.79 -23.35 -3.00
N TYR A 159 -19.35 -22.35 -3.75
CA TYR A 159 -19.60 -22.29 -5.20
C TYR A 159 -18.96 -23.46 -5.95
N GLU A 160 -19.75 -24.21 -6.72
CA GLU A 160 -19.25 -25.33 -7.52
C GLU A 160 -18.81 -24.85 -8.91
N VAL A 161 -17.56 -25.18 -9.27
CA VAL A 161 -16.96 -24.75 -10.54
C VAL A 161 -17.21 -25.79 -11.62
N GLY A 162 -17.84 -25.37 -12.72
CA GLY A 162 -18.12 -26.23 -13.88
C GLY A 162 -17.02 -26.26 -14.96
N PHE A 163 -17.39 -26.69 -16.17
CA PHE A 163 -16.57 -26.60 -17.40
C PHE A 163 -15.19 -27.27 -17.35
N GLY A 164 -15.06 -28.30 -16.50
CA GLY A 164 -13.80 -29.03 -16.31
C GLY A 164 -12.69 -28.19 -15.66
N LEU A 165 -13.04 -27.09 -14.98
CA LEU A 165 -12.10 -26.17 -14.36
C LEU A 165 -11.97 -26.35 -12.85
N ALA A 166 -12.78 -27.21 -12.23
CA ALA A 166 -12.82 -27.39 -10.77
C ALA A 166 -11.43 -27.60 -10.16
N ASN A 167 -10.65 -28.55 -10.70
CA ASN A 167 -9.30 -28.83 -10.19
C ASN A 167 -8.36 -27.64 -10.36
N THR A 168 -8.41 -26.95 -11.51
CA THR A 168 -7.55 -25.79 -11.80
C THR A 168 -7.86 -24.63 -10.87
N VAL A 169 -9.15 -24.32 -10.69
CA VAL A 169 -9.59 -23.25 -9.78
C VAL A 169 -9.27 -23.60 -8.33
N GLU A 170 -9.45 -24.87 -7.90
CA GLU A 170 -9.12 -25.28 -6.54
C GLU A 170 -7.61 -25.11 -6.24
N LYS A 171 -6.75 -25.38 -7.22
CA LYS A 171 -5.32 -25.11 -7.05
C LYS A 171 -5.01 -23.62 -6.96
N GLU A 172 -5.63 -22.78 -7.79
CA GLU A 172 -5.50 -21.32 -7.67
C GLU A 172 -5.91 -20.83 -6.27
N ILE A 173 -7.04 -21.32 -5.76
CA ILE A 173 -7.49 -21.01 -4.39
C ILE A 173 -6.48 -21.51 -3.36
N SER A 174 -5.94 -22.72 -3.53
CA SER A 174 -4.90 -23.24 -2.64
C SER A 174 -3.63 -22.39 -2.66
N SER A 175 -3.20 -21.87 -3.80
CA SER A 175 -2.06 -20.95 -3.91
C SER A 175 -2.37 -19.59 -3.27
N ILE A 176 -3.58 -19.07 -3.46
CA ILE A 176 -4.06 -17.85 -2.78
C ILE A 176 -4.04 -18.03 -1.26
N GLU A 177 -4.49 -19.17 -0.73
CA GLU A 177 -4.53 -19.43 0.72
C GLU A 177 -3.16 -19.77 1.32
N SER A 178 -2.27 -20.39 0.56
CA SER A 178 -0.93 -20.76 1.04
C SER A 178 0.00 -19.56 1.20
N HIS A 179 -0.23 -18.50 0.42
CA HIS A 179 0.60 -17.29 0.37
C HIS A 179 2.09 -17.59 0.10
N ALA A 180 2.40 -18.69 -0.60
CA ALA A 180 3.75 -19.22 -0.74
C ALA A 180 4.73 -18.36 -1.56
N GLY A 181 4.24 -17.27 -2.16
CA GLY A 181 5.03 -16.37 -2.99
C GLY A 181 4.85 -16.67 -4.46
N LEU A 182 5.95 -16.69 -5.21
CA LEU A 182 5.91 -16.80 -6.67
C LEU A 182 5.61 -18.24 -7.12
N GLU A 183 4.42 -18.46 -7.66
CA GLU A 183 3.98 -19.76 -8.18
C GLU A 183 3.36 -19.62 -9.58
N PHE A 184 3.25 -20.74 -10.30
CA PHE A 184 2.64 -20.76 -11.63
C PHE A 184 1.12 -20.59 -11.52
N ARG A 185 0.55 -19.75 -12.39
CA ARG A 185 -0.89 -19.57 -12.53
C ARG A 185 -1.50 -20.78 -13.24
N GLU A 186 -2.11 -21.67 -12.47
CA GLU A 186 -2.74 -22.90 -12.93
C GLU A 186 -3.81 -22.66 -14.02
N LEU A 187 -4.48 -21.50 -14.03
CA LEU A 187 -5.42 -21.14 -15.09
C LEU A 187 -4.78 -20.89 -16.47
N LEU A 188 -3.44 -20.74 -16.55
CA LEU A 188 -2.72 -20.59 -17.81
C LEU A 188 -2.35 -21.94 -18.43
N ILE A 189 -3.35 -22.81 -18.56
CA ILE A 189 -3.20 -24.19 -19.05
C ILE A 189 -2.62 -24.31 -20.47
N TYR A 190 -2.60 -23.23 -21.24
CA TYR A 190 -1.99 -23.17 -22.57
C TYR A 190 -0.46 -23.04 -22.53
N VAL A 191 0.12 -22.83 -21.35
CA VAL A 191 1.57 -22.83 -21.12
C VAL A 191 2.02 -24.26 -20.85
N GLU A 192 2.46 -24.96 -21.89
CA GLU A 192 2.83 -26.38 -21.80
C GLU A 192 4.07 -26.64 -20.91
N ASN A 193 5.05 -25.74 -20.97
CA ASN A 193 6.34 -25.88 -20.27
C ASN A 193 6.60 -24.65 -19.40
N PRO A 194 5.98 -24.57 -18.21
CA PRO A 194 6.13 -23.43 -17.32
C PRO A 194 7.59 -23.31 -16.85
N ASN A 195 8.20 -22.19 -17.18
CA ASN A 195 9.56 -21.87 -16.77
C ASN A 195 9.66 -20.38 -16.47
N LEU A 196 10.19 -20.02 -15.30
CA LEU A 196 10.20 -18.61 -14.88
C LEU A 196 11.05 -17.72 -15.81
N MET A 197 12.08 -18.25 -16.46
CA MET A 197 12.90 -17.49 -17.40
C MET A 197 12.24 -17.32 -18.78
N MET A 198 11.49 -18.33 -19.24
CA MET A 198 10.87 -18.32 -20.57
C MET A 198 9.44 -17.76 -20.56
N THR A 199 8.70 -17.99 -19.48
CA THR A 199 7.31 -17.60 -19.30
C THR A 199 7.11 -16.88 -17.96
N PRO A 200 7.87 -15.80 -17.67
CA PRO A 200 7.76 -15.07 -16.41
C PRO A 200 6.35 -14.50 -16.18
N TYR A 201 5.65 -14.17 -17.28
CA TYR A 201 4.27 -13.69 -17.23
C TYR A 201 3.27 -14.74 -16.71
N ALA A 202 3.65 -16.01 -16.66
CA ALA A 202 2.76 -17.08 -16.24
C ALA A 202 2.79 -17.33 -14.73
N TYR A 203 3.61 -16.57 -13.98
CA TYR A 203 3.74 -16.69 -12.53
C TYR A 203 3.08 -15.51 -11.82
N GLU A 204 2.51 -15.78 -10.65
CA GLU A 204 1.91 -14.79 -9.74
C GLU A 204 2.57 -14.87 -8.37
N ASP A 205 2.72 -13.73 -7.70
CA ASP A 205 3.21 -13.65 -6.32
C ASP A 205 2.02 -13.73 -5.35
N TYR A 206 1.68 -14.95 -4.94
CA TYR A 206 0.59 -15.22 -4.01
C TYR A 206 0.85 -14.70 -2.58
N SER A 207 2.08 -14.28 -2.24
CA SER A 207 2.36 -13.63 -0.94
C SER A 207 1.66 -12.26 -0.79
N GLN A 208 1.20 -11.69 -1.91
CA GLN A 208 0.43 -10.45 -1.92
C GLN A 208 -1.01 -10.64 -1.44
N TYR A 209 -1.51 -11.89 -1.37
CA TYR A 209 -2.89 -12.19 -1.01
C TYR A 209 -3.10 -12.30 0.52
N VAL A 210 -2.06 -12.09 1.32
CA VAL A 210 -2.15 -12.02 2.80
C VAL A 210 -2.98 -10.79 3.20
N PRO A 211 -4.17 -10.94 3.81
CA PRO A 211 -4.94 -9.80 4.31
C PRO A 211 -4.17 -9.03 5.38
N ARG A 212 -4.15 -7.70 5.29
CA ARG A 212 -3.42 -6.80 6.20
C ARG A 212 -4.31 -5.64 6.65
N GLY A 213 -3.95 -4.98 7.75
CA GLY A 213 -4.69 -3.82 8.26
C GLY A 213 -6.16 -4.15 8.54
N HIS A 214 -7.08 -3.30 8.12
CA HIS A 214 -8.51 -3.49 8.36
C HIS A 214 -9.12 -4.72 7.70
N TYR A 215 -8.45 -5.30 6.69
CA TYR A 215 -8.96 -6.49 6.02
C TYR A 215 -8.95 -7.74 6.92
N THR A 216 -8.21 -7.71 8.03
CA THR A 216 -8.13 -8.80 9.01
C THR A 216 -9.32 -8.86 9.97
N ARG A 217 -10.20 -7.84 9.96
CA ARG A 217 -11.26 -7.66 10.97
C ARG A 217 -12.34 -8.75 10.97
N ASN A 218 -12.69 -9.30 9.81
CA ASN A 218 -13.65 -10.39 9.67
C ASN A 218 -13.52 -11.10 8.32
N GLU A 219 -14.20 -12.22 8.16
CA GLU A 219 -14.15 -13.02 6.93
C GLU A 219 -14.69 -12.28 5.69
N LYS A 220 -15.69 -11.40 5.84
CA LYS A 220 -16.21 -10.60 4.72
C LYS A 220 -15.10 -9.72 4.12
N PHE A 221 -14.34 -9.04 4.99
CA PHE A 221 -13.19 -8.23 4.59
C PHE A 221 -12.06 -9.06 3.96
N LYS A 222 -11.73 -10.22 4.54
CA LYS A 222 -10.68 -11.10 4.01
C LYS A 222 -11.02 -11.60 2.60
N ARG A 223 -12.27 -12.07 2.40
CA ARG A 223 -12.76 -12.52 1.08
C ARG A 223 -12.75 -11.39 0.05
N TYR A 224 -13.20 -10.19 0.46
CA TYR A 224 -13.15 -9.01 -0.40
C TYR A 224 -11.72 -8.68 -0.83
N PHE A 225 -10.79 -8.67 0.12
CA PHE A 225 -9.38 -8.41 -0.15
C PHE A 225 -8.82 -9.40 -1.18
N LYS A 226 -8.96 -10.71 -0.95
CA LYS A 226 -8.43 -11.74 -1.86
C LYS A 226 -9.03 -11.63 -3.26
N ALA A 227 -10.34 -11.44 -3.37
CA ALA A 227 -11.01 -11.27 -4.67
C ALA A 227 -10.56 -10.01 -5.43
N LEU A 228 -10.38 -8.88 -4.72
CA LEU A 228 -9.92 -7.63 -5.34
C LEU A 228 -8.42 -7.66 -5.65
N MET A 229 -7.61 -8.39 -4.86
CA MET A 229 -6.21 -8.67 -5.19
C MET A 229 -6.12 -9.52 -6.45
N TRP A 230 -6.95 -10.56 -6.57
CA TRP A 230 -7.06 -11.35 -7.81
C TRP A 230 -7.36 -10.46 -9.02
N TYR A 231 -8.39 -9.62 -8.93
CA TYR A 231 -8.74 -8.70 -10.03
C TYR A 231 -7.69 -7.63 -10.32
N GLY A 232 -7.00 -7.13 -9.29
CA GLY A 232 -5.99 -6.07 -9.46
C GLY A 232 -4.66 -6.57 -10.00
N ARG A 233 -4.32 -7.85 -9.78
CA ARG A 233 -3.00 -8.39 -10.08
C ARG A 233 -2.96 -9.27 -11.32
N ILE A 234 -4.01 -10.05 -11.55
CA ILE A 234 -4.07 -10.96 -12.67
C ILE A 234 -4.34 -10.18 -13.95
N ASP A 235 -3.30 -10.03 -14.77
CA ASP A 235 -3.36 -9.31 -16.03
C ASP A 235 -3.61 -10.20 -17.24
N PHE A 236 -4.19 -9.59 -18.29
CA PHE A 236 -4.39 -10.20 -19.60
C PHE A 236 -3.45 -9.54 -20.60
N LYS A 237 -2.29 -10.15 -20.84
CA LYS A 237 -1.29 -9.59 -21.76
C LYS A 237 -1.65 -9.91 -23.21
N LEU A 238 -1.78 -8.88 -24.05
CA LEU A 238 -1.99 -9.03 -25.50
C LEU A 238 -0.74 -9.60 -26.22
N LYS A 239 0.44 -9.31 -25.67
CA LYS A 239 1.73 -9.87 -26.10
C LYS A 239 2.53 -10.25 -24.86
N PRO A 240 2.32 -11.45 -24.31
CA PRO A 240 3.25 -12.01 -23.33
C PRO A 240 4.57 -12.23 -24.08
N GLY A 241 5.66 -11.67 -23.54
CA GLY A 241 6.97 -11.61 -24.22
C GLY A 241 7.55 -12.96 -24.61
#